data_AF-A0A355F2Y0-F1
#
_entry.id   AF-A0A355F2Y0-F1
#
_cell.length_a   1.000
_cell.length_b   1.000
_cell.length_c   1.000
_cell.angle_alpha   90.00
_cell.angle_beta   90.00
_cell.angle_gamma   90.00
#
_symmetry.space_group_name_H-M   'P 1'
#
loop_
_entity.id
_entity.type
_entity.pdbx_description
1 polymer ?
#
loop_
_entity_poly.entity_id
_entity_poly.type
_entity_poly.pdbx_seq_one_letter_code
_entity_poly.pdbx_strand_id
1 'polypeptide(L)'
;MIQNRQLLLLLLGLFCARLTSAQDFGRPLTQEQVDCEERQLMRLQHRAVFQQKGSQLFFWRASPTGGAYRGLAVAAQLTGDNLTRGTWERDEVQLPFDLILRQEDDFLDPRRPRLPQATLVRRGAAGNLFANPRDFQAIDVQIDLAPVVPNPFEPRMPLHITNNPAAGAGQADRAGRSLATDDLLSACHAEVTEFDLKVFSLMARTVRPSECLLENHGCGPGPSPLRVVLFRGTEPLTYRMNLVDYGLNCYQDDPCYYLESTTAFLFHLQVNARGDLTGGDVQALGWCAQEGQLGCHSVLNPDFALFVMPPLRPGLDKQGPPEFRRSAELQIYFEGFEGNILHDTINWADLLRDTAWNGGLVP
;
A
#
# COMPACT_ATOMS: atom_id res chain seq x y z
N MET A 1 43.10 26.25 -50.11
CA MET A 1 43.45 25.13 -49.20
C MET A 1 43.37 25.56 -47.72
N ILE A 2 42.32 26.30 -47.30
CA ILE A 2 42.12 26.72 -45.89
C ILE A 2 40.61 26.91 -45.68
N GLN A 3 39.81 25.84 -45.57
CA GLN A 3 38.37 25.99 -45.28
C GLN A 3 37.67 24.79 -44.62
N ASN A 4 38.40 23.72 -44.27
CA ASN A 4 37.80 22.50 -43.68
C ASN A 4 38.16 22.21 -42.22
N ARG A 5 38.88 23.11 -41.52
CA ARG A 5 39.30 22.87 -40.12
C ARG A 5 38.41 23.52 -39.05
N GLN A 6 37.52 24.44 -39.41
CA GLN A 6 36.66 25.11 -38.42
C GLN A 6 35.33 24.40 -38.16
N LEU A 7 34.86 23.55 -39.08
CA LEU A 7 33.61 22.81 -38.87
C LEU A 7 33.75 21.65 -37.86
N LEU A 8 34.95 21.08 -37.72
CA LEU A 8 35.19 19.96 -36.81
C LEU A 8 35.21 20.39 -35.33
N LEU A 9 35.64 21.62 -35.04
CA LEU A 9 35.70 22.17 -33.67
C LEU A 9 34.32 22.63 -33.16
N LEU A 10 33.38 22.99 -34.05
CA LEU A 10 32.01 23.34 -33.68
C LEU A 10 31.12 22.12 -33.41
N LEU A 11 31.45 20.93 -33.97
CA LEU A 11 30.75 19.68 -33.68
C LEU A 11 31.22 18.98 -32.40
N LEU A 12 32.44 19.26 -31.94
CA LEU A 12 32.98 18.74 -30.66
C LEU A 12 32.45 19.48 -29.42
N GLY A 13 31.83 20.66 -29.58
CA GLY A 13 31.19 21.41 -28.48
C GLY A 13 29.75 20.96 -28.14
N LEU A 14 29.09 20.20 -29.03
CA LEU A 14 27.74 19.65 -28.79
C LEU A 14 27.75 18.28 -28.10
N PHE A 15 28.93 17.72 -27.84
CA PHE A 15 29.15 16.54 -26.98
C PHE A 15 29.62 16.92 -25.57
N CYS A 16 29.39 18.17 -25.14
CA CYS A 16 29.39 18.49 -23.71
C CYS A 16 28.24 17.71 -23.07
N ALA A 17 28.62 16.54 -22.53
CA ALA A 17 27.99 15.81 -21.46
C ALA A 17 26.54 16.22 -21.21
N ARG A 18 25.60 15.38 -21.67
CA ARG A 18 24.46 15.10 -20.80
C ARG A 18 25.08 14.56 -19.51
N LEU A 19 25.43 15.47 -18.61
CA LEU A 19 25.56 15.19 -17.20
C LEU A 19 24.23 14.51 -16.90
N THR A 20 24.26 13.19 -16.80
CA THR A 20 23.23 12.42 -16.12
C THR A 20 23.19 13.03 -14.75
N SER A 21 22.33 14.04 -14.56
CA SER A 21 21.97 14.54 -13.25
C SER A 21 21.58 13.29 -12.48
N ALA A 22 22.38 12.96 -11.46
CA ALA A 22 22.04 11.87 -10.56
C ALA A 22 20.58 12.05 -10.18
N GLN A 23 19.76 11.05 -10.48
CA GLN A 23 18.33 11.14 -10.28
C GLN A 23 18.10 11.38 -8.78
N ASP A 24 17.41 12.47 -8.46
CA ASP A 24 17.14 12.83 -7.07
C ASP A 24 16.02 11.92 -6.56
N PHE A 25 16.36 10.97 -5.68
CA PHE A 25 15.43 10.03 -5.07
C PHE A 25 14.79 10.60 -3.78
N GLY A 26 14.75 11.93 -3.68
CA GLY A 26 14.18 12.67 -2.58
C GLY A 26 15.17 12.87 -1.44
N ARG A 27 14.90 13.88 -0.61
CA ARG A 27 15.73 14.16 0.56
C ARG A 27 15.47 13.12 1.67
N PRO A 28 16.45 12.86 2.55
CA PRO A 28 16.20 12.14 3.79
C PRO A 28 15.11 12.82 4.61
N LEU A 29 14.30 12.03 5.31
CA LEU A 29 13.29 12.50 6.25
C LEU A 29 13.83 12.43 7.68
N THR A 30 13.35 13.31 8.54
CA THR A 30 13.60 13.18 9.98
C THR A 30 12.68 12.10 10.57
N GLN A 31 13.06 11.54 11.72
CA GLN A 31 12.22 10.54 12.40
C GLN A 31 10.85 11.12 12.75
N GLU A 32 10.77 12.39 13.16
CA GLU A 32 9.50 13.04 13.51
C GLU A 32 8.56 13.16 12.30
N GLN A 33 9.12 13.34 11.10
CA GLN A 33 8.33 13.37 9.86
C GLN A 33 7.77 11.99 9.54
N VAL A 34 8.58 10.94 9.70
CA VAL A 34 8.16 9.54 9.51
C VAL A 34 7.09 9.16 10.54
N ASP A 35 7.28 9.49 11.82
CA ASP A 35 6.33 9.23 12.91
C ASP A 35 5.01 10.00 12.75
N CYS A 36 5.07 11.22 12.20
CA CYS A 36 3.89 11.98 11.84
C CYS A 36 3.09 11.26 10.75
N GLU A 37 3.77 10.84 9.67
CA GLU A 37 3.16 10.18 8.52
C GLU A 37 2.54 8.83 8.92
N GLU A 38 3.28 8.03 9.71
CA GLU A 38 2.81 6.78 10.29
C GLU A 38 1.51 6.99 11.07
N ARG A 39 1.48 7.96 11.99
CA ARG A 39 0.27 8.26 12.77
C ARG A 39 -0.90 8.75 11.91
N GLN A 40 -0.66 9.61 10.93
CA GLN A 40 -1.73 10.09 10.04
C GLN A 40 -2.32 8.94 9.22
N LEU A 41 -1.48 8.09 8.62
CA LEU A 41 -1.93 6.96 7.83
C LEU A 41 -2.62 5.90 8.69
N MET A 42 -2.13 5.60 9.89
CA MET A 42 -2.80 4.69 10.83
C MET A 42 -4.20 5.20 11.22
N ARG A 43 -4.38 6.50 11.46
CA ARG A 43 -5.71 7.07 11.67
C ARG A 43 -6.61 6.96 10.44
N LEU A 44 -6.09 7.24 9.25
CA LEU A 44 -6.85 7.09 8.01
C LEU A 44 -7.30 5.64 7.81
N GLN A 45 -6.40 4.68 8.05
CA GLN A 45 -6.66 3.26 7.83
C GLN A 45 -7.70 2.73 8.84
N HIS A 46 -7.71 3.24 10.08
CA HIS A 46 -8.73 2.92 11.09
C HIS A 46 -10.14 3.32 10.63
N ARG A 47 -10.28 4.36 9.80
CA ARG A 47 -11.55 4.80 9.20
C ARG A 47 -11.97 4.00 7.97
N ALA A 48 -11.04 3.26 7.38
CA ALA A 48 -11.22 2.62 6.09
C ALA A 48 -11.73 1.20 6.25
N VAL A 49 -12.71 0.81 5.45
CA VAL A 49 -13.34 -0.50 5.55
C VAL A 49 -13.41 -1.16 4.19
N PHE A 50 -12.85 -2.36 4.13
CA PHE A 50 -13.08 -3.34 3.08
C PHE A 50 -13.03 -4.71 3.76
N GLN A 51 -14.20 -5.34 3.90
CA GLN A 51 -14.36 -6.57 4.69
C GLN A 51 -14.75 -7.72 3.79
N GLN A 52 -13.73 -8.34 3.22
CA GLN A 52 -13.85 -9.62 2.57
C GLN A 52 -12.77 -10.54 3.13
N LYS A 53 -13.06 -11.84 3.25
CA LYS A 53 -12.07 -12.82 3.71
C LYS A 53 -10.82 -12.73 2.85
N GLY A 54 -9.65 -12.58 3.48
CA GLY A 54 -8.35 -12.47 2.79
C GLY A 54 -8.14 -11.18 2.02
N SER A 55 -9.05 -10.21 2.14
CA SER A 55 -8.88 -8.93 1.48
C SER A 55 -7.73 -8.14 2.08
N GLN A 56 -7.16 -7.28 1.25
CA GLN A 56 -6.10 -6.37 1.64
C GLN A 56 -6.46 -4.96 1.18
N LEU A 57 -6.25 -3.97 2.05
CA LEU A 57 -6.52 -2.58 1.73
C LEU A 57 -5.26 -1.74 1.95
N PHE A 58 -4.64 -1.30 0.86
CA PHE A 58 -3.42 -0.50 0.88
C PHE A 58 -3.73 0.99 0.82
N PHE A 59 -2.99 1.81 1.57
CA PHE A 59 -3.05 3.28 1.57
C PHE A 59 -1.69 3.94 1.60
N TRP A 60 -1.57 5.08 0.92
CA TRP A 60 -0.43 5.98 1.04
C TRP A 60 -0.83 7.42 0.69
N ARG A 61 -0.06 8.39 1.18
CA ARG A 61 -0.25 9.79 0.80
C ARG A 61 0.22 10.02 -0.63
N ALA A 62 -0.58 10.76 -1.38
CA ALA A 62 -0.39 11.03 -2.79
C ALA A 62 -0.03 12.50 -3.12
N SER A 63 -0.07 13.39 -2.12
CA SER A 63 0.22 14.81 -2.29
C SER A 63 1.29 15.32 -1.32
N PRO A 64 2.26 16.13 -1.78
CA PRO A 64 3.24 16.78 -0.91
C PRO A 64 2.61 17.83 0.02
N THR A 65 1.42 18.34 -0.30
CA THR A 65 0.71 19.35 0.51
C THR A 65 -0.31 18.76 1.47
N GLY A 66 -0.42 17.43 1.56
CA GLY A 66 -1.42 16.76 2.38
C GLY A 66 -2.77 16.63 1.69
N GLY A 67 -3.73 16.00 2.36
CA GLY A 67 -5.13 15.91 1.93
C GLY A 67 -5.41 15.06 0.69
N ALA A 68 -4.41 14.48 0.01
CA ALA A 68 -4.66 13.52 -1.07
C ALA A 68 -3.97 12.20 -0.77
N TYR A 69 -4.72 11.11 -0.92
CA TYR A 69 -4.29 9.75 -0.67
C TYR A 69 -4.67 8.86 -1.84
N ARG A 70 -3.91 7.79 -2.00
CA ARG A 70 -4.18 6.70 -2.93
C ARG A 70 -4.34 5.42 -2.17
N GLY A 71 -5.13 4.52 -2.73
CA GLY A 71 -5.20 3.18 -2.20
C GLY A 71 -5.52 2.13 -3.24
N LEU A 72 -5.39 0.89 -2.81
CA LEU A 72 -5.66 -0.31 -3.57
C LEU A 72 -6.40 -1.29 -2.68
N ALA A 73 -7.66 -1.54 -2.98
CA ALA A 73 -8.39 -2.66 -2.38
C ALA A 73 -8.17 -3.90 -3.23
N VAL A 74 -7.78 -5.00 -2.59
CA VAL A 74 -7.44 -6.27 -3.23
C VAL A 74 -8.33 -7.33 -2.61
N ALA A 75 -9.28 -7.86 -3.38
CA ALA A 75 -9.91 -9.13 -3.05
C ALA A 75 -8.91 -10.23 -3.45
N ALA A 76 -8.14 -10.72 -2.49
CA ALA A 76 -7.13 -11.74 -2.74
C ALA A 76 -7.66 -13.12 -2.33
N GLN A 77 -7.54 -14.07 -3.25
CA GLN A 77 -7.66 -15.47 -2.96
C GLN A 77 -6.26 -16.09 -3.10
N LEU A 78 -5.64 -16.35 -1.96
CA LEU A 78 -4.45 -17.19 -1.88
C LEU A 78 -4.92 -18.62 -1.59
N THR A 79 -4.68 -19.52 -2.52
CA THR A 79 -5.07 -20.94 -2.42
C THR A 79 -3.84 -21.82 -2.51
N GLY A 80 -3.80 -22.89 -1.73
CA GLY A 80 -2.74 -23.89 -1.82
C GLY A 80 -3.18 -25.21 -1.22
N ASP A 81 -2.57 -26.30 -1.69
CA ASP A 81 -2.61 -27.60 -1.04
C ASP A 81 -1.38 -27.71 -0.13
N ASN A 82 -1.64 -27.73 1.17
CA ASN A 82 -0.61 -27.76 2.20
C ASN A 82 0.17 -29.06 2.25
N LEU A 83 -0.30 -30.13 1.59
CA LEU A 83 0.47 -31.38 1.45
C LEU A 83 1.66 -31.22 0.50
N THR A 84 1.66 -30.18 -0.33
CA THR A 84 2.74 -29.86 -1.26
C THR A 84 3.08 -28.38 -1.20
N ARG A 85 3.94 -27.99 -0.24
CA ARG A 85 4.64 -26.69 -0.27
C ARG A 85 5.12 -26.45 -1.71
N GLY A 86 4.60 -25.41 -2.35
CA GLY A 86 4.88 -25.12 -3.76
C GLY A 86 3.73 -25.39 -4.73
N THR A 87 2.48 -25.53 -4.28
CA THR A 87 1.27 -25.43 -5.14
C THR A 87 0.46 -24.16 -4.82
N TRP A 88 1.10 -23.15 -4.24
CA TRP A 88 0.44 -21.87 -3.98
C TRP A 88 0.02 -21.19 -5.27
N GLU A 89 -1.21 -20.71 -5.28
CA GLU A 89 -1.83 -19.93 -6.32
C GLU A 89 -2.40 -18.65 -5.71
N ARG A 90 -2.37 -17.60 -6.50
CA ARG A 90 -2.86 -16.27 -6.15
C ARG A 90 -3.79 -15.83 -7.26
N ASP A 91 -5.02 -15.50 -6.90
CA ASP A 91 -6.04 -14.93 -7.79
C ASP A 91 -6.59 -13.67 -7.14
N GLU A 92 -6.55 -12.54 -7.86
CA GLU A 92 -6.95 -11.25 -7.27
C GLU A 92 -7.73 -10.34 -8.19
N VAL A 93 -8.70 -9.66 -7.57
CA VAL A 93 -9.39 -8.52 -8.14
C VAL A 93 -8.96 -7.26 -7.40
N GLN A 94 -8.62 -6.21 -8.14
CA GLN A 94 -8.01 -4.99 -7.60
C GLN A 94 -8.82 -3.74 -7.97
N LEU A 95 -9.25 -3.00 -6.96
CA LEU A 95 -9.91 -1.70 -7.07
C LEU A 95 -8.99 -0.59 -6.57
N PRO A 96 -8.22 0.08 -7.45
CA PRO A 96 -7.49 1.27 -7.08
C PRO A 96 -8.42 2.48 -6.97
N PHE A 97 -8.08 3.39 -6.07
CA PHE A 97 -8.87 4.59 -5.82
C PHE A 97 -8.01 5.76 -5.35
N ASP A 98 -8.56 6.97 -5.45
CA ASP A 98 -8.04 8.19 -4.86
C ASP A 98 -9.02 8.67 -3.77
N LEU A 99 -8.47 9.18 -2.67
CA LEU A 99 -9.21 9.91 -1.63
C LEU A 99 -8.67 11.33 -1.59
N ILE A 100 -9.53 12.30 -1.87
CA ILE A 100 -9.20 13.73 -1.87
C ILE A 100 -9.98 14.39 -0.74
N LEU A 101 -9.25 15.01 0.18
CA LEU A 101 -9.74 15.77 1.31
C LEU A 101 -9.43 17.25 1.06
N ARG A 102 -10.42 18.10 1.26
CA ARG A 102 -10.31 19.55 1.10
C ARG A 102 -10.81 20.22 2.35
N GLN A 103 -10.13 21.29 2.75
CA GLN A 103 -10.49 22.03 3.96
C GLN A 103 -11.76 22.88 3.77
N GLU A 104 -12.12 23.23 2.54
CA GLU A 104 -13.19 24.18 2.22
C GLU A 104 -14.00 23.69 1.01
N ASP A 105 -15.33 23.57 1.12
CA ASP A 105 -16.22 23.64 -0.07
C ASP A 105 -17.74 23.86 0.23
N ASP A 106 -18.19 24.14 1.47
CA ASP A 106 -19.60 24.54 1.70
C ASP A 106 -19.76 26.07 1.71
N PHE A 107 -20.19 26.62 0.58
CA PHE A 107 -20.40 28.06 0.36
C PHE A 107 -21.84 28.52 0.58
N LEU A 108 -22.77 27.61 0.93
CA LEU A 108 -24.20 27.92 0.87
C LEU A 108 -24.73 28.64 2.11
N ASP A 109 -24.07 28.53 3.27
CA ASP A 109 -24.45 29.24 4.50
C ASP A 109 -23.24 29.98 5.11
N PRO A 110 -23.13 31.31 4.97
CA PRO A 110 -22.00 32.09 5.49
C PRO A 110 -21.95 32.14 7.03
N ARG A 111 -22.96 31.62 7.74
CA ARG A 111 -23.01 31.58 9.20
C ARG A 111 -22.53 30.25 9.78
N ARG A 112 -22.33 29.23 8.94
CA ARG A 112 -21.84 27.92 9.39
C ARG A 112 -20.31 27.85 9.24
N PRO A 113 -19.62 27.22 10.21
CA PRO A 113 -18.22 26.85 9.99
C PRO A 113 -18.11 25.95 8.76
N ARG A 114 -17.19 26.29 7.85
CA ARG A 114 -16.89 25.48 6.66
C ARG A 114 -16.51 24.07 7.11
N LEU A 115 -17.02 23.07 6.39
CA LEU A 115 -16.76 21.66 6.66
C LEU A 115 -15.71 21.15 5.66
N PRO A 116 -14.74 20.34 6.11
CA PRO A 116 -13.90 19.61 5.20
C PRO A 116 -14.74 18.71 4.30
N GLN A 117 -14.45 18.72 3.00
CA GLN A 117 -15.04 17.82 2.02
C GLN A 117 -14.09 16.64 1.80
N ALA A 118 -14.65 15.45 1.66
CA ALA A 118 -13.95 14.28 1.19
C ALA A 118 -14.61 13.75 -0.08
N THR A 119 -13.78 13.27 -0.99
CA THR A 119 -14.17 12.72 -2.28
C THR A 119 -13.37 11.44 -2.51
N LEU A 120 -14.08 10.33 -2.65
CA LEU A 120 -13.51 9.01 -2.90
C LEU A 120 -13.84 8.62 -4.35
N VAL A 121 -12.82 8.30 -5.15
CA VAL A 121 -12.95 8.08 -6.60
C VAL A 121 -12.22 6.83 -7.02
N ARG A 122 -12.91 5.94 -7.74
CA ARG A 122 -12.35 4.76 -8.38
C ARG A 122 -11.44 5.14 -9.56
N ARG A 123 -10.27 4.51 -9.64
CA ARG A 123 -9.34 4.63 -10.78
C ARG A 123 -9.49 3.46 -11.75
N GLY A 124 -10.58 3.46 -12.52
CA GLY A 124 -10.96 2.32 -13.38
C GLY A 124 -9.83 1.75 -14.26
N ALA A 125 -9.06 2.60 -14.95
CA ALA A 125 -7.99 2.18 -15.86
C ALA A 125 -6.75 1.58 -15.17
N ALA A 126 -6.61 1.75 -13.85
CA ALA A 126 -5.48 1.22 -13.10
C ALA A 126 -5.81 -0.14 -12.44
N GLY A 127 -7.06 -0.60 -12.45
CA GLY A 127 -7.47 -1.88 -11.86
C GLY A 127 -7.34 -3.04 -12.86
N ASN A 128 -7.42 -4.26 -12.37
CA ASN A 128 -7.61 -5.47 -13.19
C ASN A 128 -9.07 -5.98 -13.07
N LEU A 129 -10.02 -5.06 -12.83
CA LEU A 129 -11.43 -5.37 -12.59
C LEU A 129 -12.02 -6.11 -13.79
N PHE A 130 -12.11 -7.44 -13.67
CA PHE A 130 -12.70 -8.28 -14.69
C PHE A 130 -14.23 -8.26 -14.55
N ALA A 131 -14.93 -8.03 -15.63
CA ALA A 131 -16.40 -8.09 -15.69
C ALA A 131 -16.88 -9.53 -15.88
N ASN A 132 -16.39 -10.51 -15.09
CA ASN A 132 -16.92 -11.88 -15.17
C ASN A 132 -18.19 -11.92 -14.30
N PRO A 133 -19.39 -12.06 -14.88
CA PRO A 133 -20.64 -11.94 -14.12
C PRO A 133 -20.90 -13.12 -13.17
N ARG A 134 -20.16 -14.23 -13.30
CA ARG A 134 -20.44 -15.47 -12.56
C ARG A 134 -19.72 -15.58 -11.21
N ASP A 135 -18.61 -14.87 -11.03
CA ASP A 135 -17.75 -14.94 -9.83
C ASP A 135 -17.54 -13.55 -9.20
N PHE A 136 -18.51 -12.64 -9.38
CA PHE A 136 -18.38 -11.23 -9.01
C PHE A 136 -18.31 -11.05 -7.49
N GLN A 137 -17.10 -11.09 -6.93
CA GLN A 137 -16.86 -10.56 -5.60
C GLN A 137 -16.88 -9.03 -5.70
N ALA A 138 -17.95 -8.43 -5.15
CA ALA A 138 -18.05 -6.99 -5.07
C ALA A 138 -16.95 -6.48 -4.12
N ILE A 139 -16.09 -5.61 -4.65
CA ILE A 139 -15.13 -4.89 -3.82
C ILE A 139 -15.84 -3.61 -3.39
N ASP A 140 -16.17 -3.52 -2.11
CA ASP A 140 -16.82 -2.37 -1.50
C ASP A 140 -15.86 -1.69 -0.52
N VAL A 141 -15.38 -0.50 -0.90
CA VAL A 141 -14.48 0.30 -0.06
C VAL A 141 -15.27 1.42 0.57
N GLN A 142 -15.16 1.56 1.88
CA GLN A 142 -15.79 2.65 2.63
C GLN A 142 -14.76 3.44 3.44
N ILE A 143 -14.96 4.75 3.56
CA ILE A 143 -14.19 5.62 4.46
C ILE A 143 -15.16 6.33 5.39
N ASP A 144 -15.01 6.16 6.71
CA ASP A 144 -15.89 6.80 7.69
C ASP A 144 -15.51 8.25 7.96
N LEU A 145 -16.45 9.16 7.73
CA LEU A 145 -16.32 10.59 8.03
C LEU A 145 -16.87 10.97 9.41
N ALA A 146 -17.27 10.01 10.24
CA ALA A 146 -17.79 10.29 11.58
C ALA A 146 -16.72 10.96 12.49
N PRO A 147 -17.12 11.86 13.42
CA PRO A 147 -16.22 12.49 14.40
C PRO A 147 -15.34 11.51 15.16
N VAL A 148 -15.90 10.36 15.51
CA VAL A 148 -15.23 9.28 16.25
C VAL A 148 -15.58 7.98 15.54
N VAL A 149 -14.58 7.11 15.36
CA VAL A 149 -14.74 5.76 14.83
C VAL A 149 -14.49 4.78 15.97
N PRO A 150 -15.51 4.44 16.77
CA PRO A 150 -15.33 3.50 17.89
C PRO A 150 -15.28 2.05 17.41
N ASN A 151 -15.76 1.78 16.20
CA ASN A 151 -15.74 0.47 15.57
C ASN A 151 -15.20 0.63 14.13
N PRO A 152 -13.97 0.17 13.83
CA PRO A 152 -13.40 0.27 12.50
C PRO A 152 -14.10 -0.66 11.50
N PHE A 153 -15.08 -1.46 11.90
CA PHE A 153 -15.85 -2.35 11.03
C PHE A 153 -17.25 -1.81 10.67
N GLU A 154 -17.74 -0.79 11.36
CA GLU A 154 -19.10 -0.25 11.18
C GLU A 154 -19.07 1.27 10.97
N PRO A 155 -18.77 1.73 9.73
CA PRO A 155 -18.79 3.14 9.39
C PRO A 155 -20.14 3.79 9.68
N ARG A 156 -20.14 4.93 10.38
CA ARG A 156 -21.37 5.66 10.72
C ARG A 156 -21.74 6.72 9.68
N MET A 157 -20.74 7.30 9.03
CA MET A 157 -20.90 8.26 7.94
C MET A 157 -20.02 7.87 6.74
N PRO A 158 -20.32 6.74 6.07
CA PRO A 158 -19.47 6.23 4.99
C PRO A 158 -19.50 7.13 3.75
N LEU A 159 -18.32 7.35 3.17
CA LEU A 159 -18.11 7.45 1.72
C LEU A 159 -17.93 6.05 1.17
N HIS A 160 -18.50 5.75 0.00
CA HIS A 160 -18.48 4.40 -0.56
C HIS A 160 -18.17 4.42 -2.05
N ILE A 161 -17.29 3.51 -2.48
CA ILE A 161 -17.09 3.18 -3.90
C ILE A 161 -17.10 1.67 -4.06
N THR A 162 -17.40 1.21 -5.27
CA THR A 162 -17.44 -0.21 -5.58
C THR A 162 -16.98 -0.53 -6.99
N ASN A 163 -16.61 -1.79 -7.23
CA ASN A 163 -16.33 -2.28 -8.58
C ASN A 163 -17.60 -2.53 -9.41
N ASN A 164 -18.78 -2.51 -8.79
CA ASN A 164 -20.06 -2.67 -9.50
C ASN A 164 -20.24 -1.61 -10.62
N PRO A 165 -20.77 -2.00 -11.81
CA PRO A 165 -20.87 -1.11 -12.97
C PRO A 165 -22.03 -0.10 -12.91
N ALA A 166 -22.72 0.04 -11.79
CA ALA A 166 -23.87 0.95 -11.66
C ALA A 166 -23.46 2.43 -11.74
N ALA A 167 -24.35 3.29 -12.26
CA ALA A 167 -24.12 4.73 -12.28
C ALA A 167 -23.91 5.27 -10.85
N GLY A 168 -22.89 6.10 -10.66
CA GLY A 168 -22.52 6.65 -9.34
C GLY A 168 -21.68 5.72 -8.46
N ALA A 169 -21.51 4.45 -8.82
CA ALA A 169 -20.75 3.48 -8.00
C ALA A 169 -19.23 3.75 -7.92
N GLY A 170 -18.71 4.54 -8.85
CA GLY A 170 -17.28 4.84 -8.95
C GLY A 170 -16.83 6.11 -8.20
N GLN A 171 -17.74 6.86 -7.60
CA GLN A 171 -17.42 8.11 -6.92
C GLN A 171 -18.42 8.42 -5.82
N ALA A 172 -17.91 8.86 -4.67
CA ALA A 172 -18.72 9.43 -3.60
C ALA A 172 -18.07 10.69 -3.04
N ASP A 173 -18.89 11.67 -2.66
CA ASP A 173 -18.44 12.89 -2.00
C ASP A 173 -19.36 13.26 -0.83
N ARG A 174 -18.75 13.80 0.23
CA ARG A 174 -19.46 14.18 1.46
C ARG A 174 -18.60 15.11 2.31
N ALA A 175 -19.24 15.96 3.10
CA ALA A 175 -18.57 16.81 4.08
C ALA A 175 -18.56 16.17 5.48
N GLY A 176 -17.48 16.35 6.24
CA GLY A 176 -17.32 15.80 7.59
C GLY A 176 -16.30 16.57 8.44
N ARG A 177 -16.65 16.89 9.69
CA ARG A 177 -15.80 17.68 10.62
C ARG A 177 -14.57 16.91 11.11
N SER A 178 -14.61 15.59 11.07
CA SER A 178 -13.68 14.67 11.73
C SER A 178 -12.30 14.60 11.08
N LEU A 179 -12.23 14.86 9.78
CA LEU A 179 -11.01 14.75 8.98
C LEU A 179 -9.93 15.73 9.44
N ALA A 180 -10.34 16.87 10.01
CA ALA A 180 -9.44 17.84 10.60
C ALA A 180 -8.89 17.38 11.96
N THR A 181 -9.67 16.64 12.76
CA THR A 181 -9.24 16.13 14.07
C THR A 181 -8.10 15.12 13.94
N ASP A 182 -8.13 14.32 12.87
CA ASP A 182 -7.10 13.32 12.60
C ASP A 182 -5.90 13.88 11.83
N ASP A 183 -5.88 15.20 11.60
CA ASP A 183 -4.81 15.90 10.90
C ASP A 183 -4.56 15.37 9.48
N LEU A 184 -5.58 14.78 8.83
CA LEU A 184 -5.44 14.16 7.50
C LEU A 184 -5.33 15.18 6.36
N LEU A 185 -5.57 16.45 6.64
CA LEU A 185 -5.51 17.55 5.67
C LEU A 185 -4.12 18.18 5.56
N SER A 186 -3.31 18.08 6.61
CA SER A 186 -1.96 18.65 6.62
C SER A 186 -0.94 17.67 6.05
N ALA A 187 0.26 18.16 5.75
CA ALA A 187 1.39 17.32 5.37
C ALA A 187 2.39 17.22 6.51
N CYS A 188 2.84 16.01 6.80
CA CYS A 188 4.00 15.79 7.69
C CYS A 188 5.32 16.25 7.07
N HIS A 189 5.43 16.19 5.73
CA HIS A 189 6.56 16.68 4.95
C HIS A 189 6.16 16.91 3.49
N ALA A 190 6.94 17.74 2.78
CA ALA A 190 6.73 18.04 1.36
C ALA A 190 7.35 16.99 0.40
N GLU A 191 8.18 16.08 0.92
CA GLU A 191 8.96 15.12 0.13
C GLU A 191 8.13 13.89 -0.33
N VAL A 192 7.12 14.10 -1.18
CA VAL A 192 6.42 13.03 -1.92
C VAL A 192 6.68 13.20 -3.41
N THR A 193 7.59 12.39 -3.95
CA THR A 193 8.01 12.49 -5.35
C THR A 193 7.20 11.55 -6.26
N GLU A 194 7.26 11.77 -7.58
CA GLU A 194 6.68 10.82 -8.54
C GLU A 194 7.30 9.41 -8.44
N PHE A 195 8.57 9.33 -8.06
CA PHE A 195 9.26 8.06 -7.82
C PHE A 195 8.66 7.34 -6.61
N ASP A 196 8.35 8.05 -5.53
CA ASP A 196 7.70 7.47 -4.35
C ASP A 196 6.31 6.93 -4.69
N LEU A 197 5.50 7.71 -5.41
CA LEU A 197 4.16 7.27 -5.84
C LEU A 197 4.21 6.01 -6.72
N LYS A 198 5.28 5.90 -7.52
CA LYS A 198 5.61 4.73 -8.33
C LYS A 198 5.94 3.53 -7.45
N VAL A 199 6.84 3.70 -6.48
CA VAL A 199 7.23 2.65 -5.52
C VAL A 199 6.03 2.18 -4.70
N PHE A 200 5.23 3.09 -4.13
CA PHE A 200 4.06 2.71 -3.33
C PHE A 200 3.05 1.91 -4.16
N SER A 201 2.77 2.35 -5.38
CA SER A 201 1.90 1.61 -6.30
C SER A 201 2.47 0.25 -6.67
N LEU A 202 3.80 0.11 -6.71
CA LEU A 202 4.44 -1.16 -6.97
C LEU A 202 4.30 -2.09 -5.76
N MET A 203 4.70 -1.63 -4.57
CA MET A 203 4.62 -2.38 -3.32
C MET A 203 3.20 -2.88 -3.06
N ALA A 204 2.18 -2.03 -3.25
CA ALA A 204 0.77 -2.42 -3.08
C ALA A 204 0.33 -3.57 -4.02
N ARG A 205 1.02 -3.78 -5.15
CA ARG A 205 0.72 -4.85 -6.12
C ARG A 205 1.54 -6.11 -5.94
N THR A 206 2.67 -6.00 -5.24
CA THR A 206 3.66 -7.08 -5.11
C THR A 206 3.64 -7.72 -3.74
N VAL A 207 3.40 -6.94 -2.68
CA VAL A 207 3.47 -7.41 -1.29
C VAL A 207 2.16 -8.10 -0.88
N ARG A 208 2.23 -9.36 -0.44
CA ARG A 208 1.08 -10.18 -0.05
C ARG A 208 1.26 -10.81 1.32
N PRO A 209 0.80 -10.15 2.40
CA PRO A 209 0.68 -10.77 3.70
C PRO A 209 -0.53 -11.73 3.75
N SER A 210 -0.39 -12.86 4.43
CA SER A 210 -1.51 -13.76 4.73
C SER A 210 -1.17 -14.74 5.85
N GLU A 211 -2.12 -14.92 6.78
CA GLU A 211 -2.10 -15.95 7.82
C GLU A 211 -2.13 -17.37 7.22
N CYS A 212 -2.87 -17.53 6.13
CA CYS A 212 -3.06 -18.81 5.44
C CYS A 212 -1.79 -19.51 4.96
N LEU A 213 -0.71 -18.73 4.79
CA LEU A 213 0.55 -19.22 4.27
C LEU A 213 1.37 -19.96 5.34
N LEU A 214 1.04 -19.78 6.62
CA LEU A 214 1.68 -20.49 7.74
C LEU A 214 0.84 -21.67 8.27
N GLU A 215 -0.47 -21.66 8.06
CA GLU A 215 -1.36 -22.71 8.57
C GLU A 215 -1.17 -24.03 7.82
N ASN A 216 -0.97 -25.14 8.54
CA ASN A 216 -0.76 -26.48 7.95
C ASN A 216 -2.05 -27.17 7.47
N HIS A 217 -3.25 -26.68 7.81
CA HIS A 217 -4.53 -27.39 7.58
C HIS A 217 -5.53 -26.68 6.63
N GLY A 218 -5.03 -25.83 5.75
CA GLY A 218 -5.80 -24.88 4.95
C GLY A 218 -6.13 -23.64 5.78
N CYS A 219 -6.44 -22.51 5.12
CA CYS A 219 -6.99 -21.35 5.82
C CYS A 219 -8.18 -21.81 6.68
N GLY A 220 -8.16 -21.53 7.98
CA GLY A 220 -9.28 -21.77 8.91
C GLY A 220 -10.58 -21.03 8.52
N PRO A 221 -11.39 -20.49 9.47
CA PRO A 221 -12.68 -19.85 9.15
C PRO A 221 -12.60 -18.64 8.19
N GLY A 222 -11.41 -18.25 7.74
CA GLY A 222 -11.12 -17.36 6.63
C GLY A 222 -10.06 -16.35 7.05
N PRO A 223 -9.07 -16.04 6.21
CA PRO A 223 -8.04 -15.07 6.55
C PRO A 223 -8.65 -13.72 6.92
N SER A 224 -8.09 -13.08 7.96
CA SER A 224 -8.51 -11.74 8.40
C SER A 224 -8.37 -10.72 7.27
N PRO A 225 -9.29 -9.74 7.15
CA PRO A 225 -9.11 -8.62 6.25
C PRO A 225 -7.97 -7.75 6.77
N LEU A 226 -6.89 -7.67 5.99
CA LEU A 226 -5.69 -6.95 6.37
C LEU A 226 -5.72 -5.53 5.81
N ARG A 227 -5.16 -4.59 6.57
CA ARG A 227 -5.03 -3.22 6.10
C ARG A 227 -3.58 -2.78 6.19
N VAL A 228 -3.13 -2.05 5.18
CA VAL A 228 -1.72 -1.80 4.95
C VAL A 228 -1.52 -0.33 4.68
N VAL A 229 -0.59 0.29 5.40
CA VAL A 229 -0.15 1.65 5.10
C VAL A 229 1.29 1.63 4.60
N LEU A 230 1.57 2.44 3.58
CA LEU A 230 2.88 2.59 2.95
C LEU A 230 3.34 4.04 3.06
N PHE A 231 4.58 4.23 3.49
CA PHE A 231 5.19 5.55 3.64
C PHE A 231 6.72 5.48 3.48
N ARG A 232 7.39 6.62 3.39
CA ARG A 232 8.85 6.66 3.29
C ARG A 232 9.50 6.42 4.66
N GLY A 233 10.67 5.81 4.65
CA GLY A 233 11.57 5.78 5.79
C GLY A 233 12.41 7.06 5.89
N THR A 234 13.32 7.10 6.86
CA THR A 234 14.22 8.24 7.11
C THR A 234 15.27 8.39 6.00
N GLU A 235 15.76 7.28 5.45
CA GLU A 235 16.79 7.28 4.41
C GLU A 235 16.17 7.31 3.00
N PRO A 236 16.85 7.91 2.01
CA PRO A 236 16.45 7.80 0.60
C PRO A 236 16.33 6.33 0.16
N LEU A 237 15.36 6.04 -0.70
CA LEU A 237 15.06 4.68 -1.18
C LEU A 237 14.66 3.66 -0.09
N THR A 238 14.34 4.15 1.12
CA THR A 238 13.76 3.31 2.17
C THR A 238 12.27 3.58 2.31
N TYR A 239 11.51 2.51 2.47
CA TYR A 239 10.06 2.56 2.56
C TYR A 239 9.58 1.69 3.73
N ARG A 240 8.57 2.19 4.42
CA ARG A 240 7.96 1.56 5.58
C ARG A 240 6.61 1.02 5.19
N MET A 241 6.28 -0.13 5.75
CA MET A 241 4.96 -0.71 5.63
C MET A 241 4.48 -1.14 7.01
N ASN A 242 3.30 -0.70 7.41
CA ASN A 242 2.65 -1.26 8.58
C ASN A 242 1.44 -2.06 8.11
N LEU A 243 1.43 -3.34 8.48
CA LEU A 243 0.28 -4.21 8.41
C LEU A 243 -0.53 -4.04 9.68
N VAL A 244 -1.82 -3.79 9.55
CA VAL A 244 -2.74 -3.67 10.66
C VAL A 244 -3.79 -4.75 10.56
N ASP A 245 -3.94 -5.49 11.65
CA ASP A 245 -4.99 -6.47 11.84
C ASP A 245 -5.91 -6.01 12.98
N TYR A 246 -7.20 -6.25 12.78
CA TYR A 246 -8.24 -5.89 13.71
C TYR A 246 -8.94 -7.16 14.21
N GLY A 247 -8.78 -7.43 15.51
CA GLY A 247 -9.53 -8.47 16.19
C GLY A 247 -10.81 -7.91 16.81
N LEU A 248 -11.90 -8.66 16.74
CA LEU A 248 -13.08 -8.41 17.57
C LEU A 248 -13.14 -9.45 18.68
N ASN A 249 -13.14 -8.99 19.94
CA ASN A 249 -13.28 -9.85 21.08
C ASN A 249 -14.59 -9.53 21.82
N CYS A 250 -15.46 -10.53 21.90
CA CYS A 250 -16.75 -10.45 22.59
C CYS A 250 -16.78 -11.51 23.69
N TYR A 251 -16.55 -11.11 24.94
CA TYR A 251 -16.80 -12.01 26.07
C TYR A 251 -18.30 -12.09 26.33
N GLN A 252 -18.78 -13.23 26.86
CA GLN A 252 -20.22 -13.53 26.99
C GLN A 252 -21.01 -12.47 27.78
N ASP A 253 -20.36 -11.76 28.71
CA ASP A 253 -21.00 -10.78 29.61
C ASP A 253 -20.44 -9.35 29.48
N ASP A 254 -19.46 -9.11 28.60
CA ASP A 254 -18.85 -7.79 28.40
C ASP A 254 -19.18 -7.21 27.01
N PRO A 255 -19.23 -5.87 26.87
CA PRO A 255 -19.30 -5.27 25.55
C PRO A 255 -18.12 -5.72 24.71
N CYS A 256 -18.39 -6.09 23.45
CA CYS A 256 -17.37 -6.38 22.46
C CYS A 256 -16.38 -5.20 22.37
N TYR A 257 -15.09 -5.52 22.40
CA TYR A 257 -14.03 -4.54 22.15
C TYR A 257 -13.16 -4.98 20.99
N TYR A 258 -12.53 -3.99 20.36
CA TYR A 258 -11.67 -4.20 19.21
C TYR A 258 -10.22 -4.14 19.66
N LEU A 259 -9.43 -5.09 19.17
CA LEU A 259 -7.98 -5.11 19.30
C LEU A 259 -7.38 -4.62 17.98
N GLU A 260 -6.43 -3.70 18.08
CA GLU A 260 -5.62 -3.26 16.95
C GLU A 260 -4.21 -3.81 17.13
N SER A 261 -3.72 -4.48 16.11
CA SER A 261 -2.44 -5.17 16.12
C SER A 261 -1.65 -4.70 14.90
N THR A 262 -0.38 -4.32 15.08
CA THR A 262 0.45 -3.76 14.00
C THR A 262 1.73 -4.57 13.82
N THR A 263 2.02 -4.91 12.56
CA THR A 263 3.28 -5.55 12.17
C THR A 263 4.02 -4.65 11.19
N ALA A 264 5.19 -4.14 11.59
CA ALA A 264 5.94 -3.14 10.85
C ALA A 264 7.09 -3.74 10.04
N PHE A 265 7.30 -3.21 8.84
CA PHE A 265 8.32 -3.65 7.89
C PHE A 265 9.12 -2.46 7.36
N LEU A 266 10.37 -2.75 6.99
CA LEU A 266 11.27 -1.84 6.30
C LEU A 266 11.70 -2.48 4.98
N PHE A 267 11.63 -1.70 3.91
CA PHE A 267 12.08 -2.06 2.59
C PHE A 267 13.23 -1.13 2.19
N HIS A 268 14.35 -1.70 1.76
CA HIS A 268 15.43 -0.95 1.13
C HIS A 268 15.43 -1.25 -0.36
N LEU A 269 15.38 -0.21 -1.20
CA LEU A 269 15.38 -0.35 -2.65
C LEU A 269 16.73 0.04 -3.25
N GLN A 270 17.14 -0.70 -4.28
CA GLN A 270 18.34 -0.42 -5.05
C GLN A 270 17.96 -0.12 -6.50
N VAL A 271 18.53 0.96 -7.02
CA VAL A 271 18.29 1.46 -8.38
C VAL A 271 19.59 1.51 -9.17
N ASN A 272 19.51 1.27 -10.48
CA ASN A 272 20.65 1.48 -11.37
C ASN A 272 20.82 2.97 -11.74
N ALA A 273 21.84 3.29 -12.53
CA ALA A 273 22.12 4.66 -12.97
C ALA A 273 21.02 5.30 -13.86
N ARG A 274 20.08 4.50 -14.37
CA ARG A 274 18.89 4.96 -15.13
C ARG A 274 17.66 5.16 -14.24
N GLY A 275 17.76 4.83 -12.95
CA GLY A 275 16.64 4.86 -12.02
C GLY A 275 15.76 3.62 -12.03
N ASP A 276 16.15 2.55 -12.73
CA ASP A 276 15.38 1.32 -12.74
C ASP A 276 15.64 0.52 -11.46
N LEU A 277 14.59 -0.08 -10.90
CA LEU A 277 14.71 -0.97 -9.73
C LEU A 277 15.47 -2.25 -10.11
N THR A 278 16.44 -2.60 -9.28
CA THR A 278 17.33 -3.75 -9.52
C THR A 278 17.24 -4.80 -8.43
N GLY A 279 17.49 -4.40 -7.20
CA GLY A 279 17.49 -5.26 -6.02
C GLY A 279 17.04 -4.52 -4.78
N GLY A 280 17.08 -5.17 -3.64
CA GLY A 280 16.67 -4.62 -2.37
C GLY A 280 16.46 -5.70 -1.35
N ASP A 281 15.87 -5.34 -0.23
CA ASP A 281 15.51 -6.27 0.83
C ASP A 281 14.22 -5.83 1.53
N VAL A 282 13.61 -6.77 2.23
CA VAL A 282 12.52 -6.54 3.16
C VAL A 282 12.90 -7.12 4.52
N GLN A 283 12.60 -6.37 5.56
CA GLN A 283 12.85 -6.73 6.94
C GLN A 283 11.59 -6.50 7.79
N ALA A 284 11.22 -7.49 8.59
CA ALA A 284 10.34 -7.33 9.73
C ALA A 284 11.10 -6.65 10.88
N LEU A 285 10.49 -5.65 11.50
CA LEU A 285 11.17 -4.80 12.48
C LEU A 285 11.18 -5.43 13.87
N GLY A 286 11.67 -4.69 14.88
CA GLY A 286 11.64 -5.18 16.26
C GLY A 286 10.23 -5.16 16.83
N TRP A 287 10.00 -5.92 17.90
CA TRP A 287 8.82 -5.78 18.74
C TRP A 287 8.88 -4.48 19.57
N CYS A 288 7.71 -3.91 19.84
CA CYS A 288 7.60 -2.70 20.63
C CYS A 288 7.92 -3.02 22.10
N ALA A 289 8.77 -2.21 22.72
CA ALA A 289 9.08 -2.32 24.14
C ALA A 289 7.96 -1.74 25.02
N GLN A 290 7.14 -0.85 24.45
CA GLN A 290 6.06 -0.14 25.14
C GLN A 290 4.84 -0.01 24.23
N GLU A 291 3.66 0.02 24.85
CA GLU A 291 2.41 0.30 24.17
C GLU A 291 2.45 1.69 23.50
N GLY A 292 1.95 1.78 22.27
CA GLY A 292 1.93 3.02 21.49
C GLY A 292 3.28 3.46 20.92
N GLN A 293 4.35 2.66 21.09
CA GLN A 293 5.60 2.89 20.38
C GLN A 293 5.39 2.73 18.87
N LEU A 294 5.93 3.65 18.09
CA LEU A 294 5.86 3.61 16.63
C LEU A 294 7.02 2.82 16.04
N GLY A 295 6.79 2.34 14.83
CA GLY A 295 7.81 1.76 14.00
C GLY A 295 8.32 0.38 14.42
N CYS A 296 7.50 -0.38 15.16
CA CYS A 296 7.77 -1.72 15.68
C CYS A 296 6.51 -2.60 15.62
N HIS A 297 6.64 -3.88 15.95
CA HIS A 297 5.51 -4.80 16.08
C HIS A 297 4.80 -4.60 17.42
N SER A 298 3.51 -4.26 17.41
CA SER A 298 2.70 -4.20 18.63
C SER A 298 2.03 -5.53 18.99
N VAL A 299 2.18 -6.55 18.13
CA VAL A 299 1.59 -7.89 18.30
C VAL A 299 2.62 -8.84 18.90
N LEU A 300 2.22 -9.60 19.93
CA LEU A 300 3.08 -10.65 20.48
C LEU A 300 3.12 -11.90 19.58
N ASN A 301 2.02 -12.21 18.89
CA ASN A 301 1.86 -13.37 18.01
C ASN A 301 1.34 -12.98 16.61
N PRO A 302 2.11 -12.22 15.81
CA PRO A 302 1.80 -11.98 14.41
C PRO A 302 1.98 -13.31 13.65
N ASP A 303 0.92 -14.09 13.45
CA ASP A 303 0.96 -15.41 12.80
C ASP A 303 0.64 -15.30 11.31
N PHE A 304 1.61 -14.81 10.51
CA PHE A 304 1.43 -14.68 9.06
C PHE A 304 2.73 -14.71 8.27
N ALA A 305 2.61 -15.03 6.96
CA ALA A 305 3.71 -14.89 6.01
C ALA A 305 3.50 -13.67 5.12
N LEU A 306 4.60 -13.12 4.60
CA LEU A 306 4.60 -12.05 3.62
C LEU A 306 5.41 -12.47 2.41
N PHE A 307 4.81 -12.41 1.21
CA PHE A 307 5.53 -12.57 -0.04
C PHE A 307 5.69 -11.25 -0.77
N VAL A 308 6.84 -11.05 -1.44
CA VAL A 308 7.04 -10.00 -2.44
C VAL A 308 7.08 -10.64 -3.82
N MET A 309 5.93 -10.63 -4.48
CA MET A 309 5.69 -11.34 -5.74
C MET A 309 5.72 -10.40 -6.96
N PRO A 310 5.83 -10.92 -8.20
CA PRO A 310 5.60 -10.11 -9.39
C PRO A 310 4.21 -9.43 -9.34
N PRO A 311 4.05 -8.21 -9.89
CA PRO A 311 2.77 -7.53 -9.82
C PRO A 311 1.73 -8.17 -10.75
N LEU A 312 0.51 -8.35 -10.26
CA LEU A 312 -0.65 -8.61 -11.12
C LEU A 312 -1.01 -7.34 -11.91
N ARG A 313 -1.53 -7.53 -13.12
CA ARG A 313 -1.81 -6.44 -14.08
C ARG A 313 -3.07 -6.75 -14.89
N PRO A 314 -3.66 -5.76 -15.59
CA PRO A 314 -4.73 -6.05 -16.53
C PRO A 314 -4.34 -7.19 -17.49
N GLY A 315 -5.16 -8.23 -17.56
CA GLY A 315 -4.90 -9.44 -18.37
C GLY A 315 -4.04 -10.53 -17.72
N LEU A 316 -3.51 -10.30 -16.51
CA LEU A 316 -2.87 -11.31 -15.67
C LEU A 316 -3.40 -11.16 -14.24
N ASP A 317 -4.43 -11.94 -13.93
CA ASP A 317 -5.16 -11.97 -12.66
C ASP A 317 -4.75 -13.12 -11.75
N LYS A 318 -4.06 -14.13 -12.30
CA LYS A 318 -3.61 -15.32 -11.58
C LYS A 318 -2.10 -15.52 -11.66
N GLN A 319 -1.54 -16.03 -10.57
CA GLN A 319 -0.14 -16.45 -10.44
C GLN A 319 -0.09 -17.81 -9.74
N GLY A 320 0.92 -18.61 -10.07
CA GLY A 320 1.06 -19.95 -9.52
C GLY A 320 2.44 -20.20 -8.90
N PRO A 321 2.80 -21.46 -8.69
CA PRO A 321 4.05 -21.85 -8.05
C PRO A 321 5.34 -21.24 -8.62
N PRO A 322 5.49 -21.03 -9.95
CA PRO A 322 6.68 -20.37 -10.48
C PRO A 322 6.89 -18.97 -9.94
N GLU A 323 5.84 -18.19 -9.72
CA GLU A 323 5.92 -16.83 -9.21
C GLU A 323 6.27 -16.82 -7.71
N PHE A 324 5.66 -17.70 -6.91
CA PHE A 324 6.01 -17.84 -5.48
C PHE A 324 7.49 -18.20 -5.28
N ARG A 325 8.04 -19.12 -6.09
CA ARG A 325 9.46 -19.51 -5.99
C ARG A 325 10.47 -18.39 -6.31
N ARG A 326 10.03 -17.34 -6.98
CA ARG A 326 10.86 -16.17 -7.33
C ARG A 326 10.69 -15.00 -6.37
N SER A 327 9.78 -15.15 -5.41
CA SER A 327 9.38 -14.10 -4.48
C SER A 327 10.32 -14.06 -3.28
N ALA A 328 10.49 -12.88 -2.69
CA ALA A 328 11.02 -12.80 -1.34
C ALA A 328 9.94 -13.26 -0.35
N GLU A 329 10.32 -13.91 0.74
CA GLU A 329 9.41 -14.48 1.73
C GLU A 329 9.84 -14.17 3.16
N LEU A 330 8.89 -13.66 3.95
CA LEU A 330 8.99 -13.59 5.40
C LEU A 330 7.96 -14.52 6.03
N GLN A 331 8.32 -15.12 7.16
CA GLN A 331 7.45 -15.95 7.99
C GLN A 331 7.59 -15.45 9.42
N ILE A 332 6.49 -14.95 9.99
CA ILE A 332 6.48 -14.39 11.33
C ILE A 332 5.42 -15.16 12.11
N TYR A 333 5.78 -15.69 13.28
CA TYR A 333 4.87 -16.44 14.14
C TYR A 333 4.61 -15.70 15.46
N PHE A 334 5.66 -15.57 16.28
CA PHE A 334 5.64 -14.85 17.54
C PHE A 334 7.04 -14.45 17.95
N GLU A 335 7.13 -13.56 18.95
CA GLU A 335 8.41 -13.06 19.46
C GLU A 335 9.32 -14.21 19.92
N GLY A 336 10.56 -14.24 19.40
CA GLY A 336 11.56 -15.22 19.80
C GLY A 336 11.39 -16.63 19.20
N PHE A 337 10.43 -16.86 18.31
CA PHE A 337 10.32 -18.15 17.60
C PHE A 337 11.51 -18.37 16.65
N GLU A 338 12.24 -19.48 16.84
CA GLU A 338 13.44 -19.80 16.04
C GLU A 338 13.15 -20.02 14.55
N GLY A 339 11.92 -20.39 14.20
CA GLY A 339 11.51 -20.61 12.81
C GLY A 339 11.10 -19.34 12.06
N ASN A 340 11.19 -18.16 12.69
CA ASN A 340 10.88 -16.90 12.01
C ASN A 340 11.87 -16.62 10.86
N ILE A 341 11.34 -16.19 9.71
CA ILE A 341 12.09 -15.58 8.61
C ILE A 341 11.78 -14.08 8.64
N LEU A 342 12.66 -13.29 9.25
CA LEU A 342 12.44 -11.85 9.51
C LEU A 342 13.10 -10.92 8.48
N HIS A 343 13.88 -11.46 7.55
CA HIS A 343 14.51 -10.68 6.48
C HIS A 343 14.71 -11.55 5.24
N ASP A 344 14.50 -10.97 4.06
CA ASP A 344 14.81 -11.59 2.78
C ASP A 344 15.18 -10.57 1.69
N THR A 345 15.90 -11.02 0.66
CA THR A 345 16.35 -10.20 -0.46
C THR A 345 15.32 -10.18 -1.58
N ILE A 346 15.09 -9.01 -2.16
CA ILE A 346 14.17 -8.82 -3.28
C ILE A 346 14.96 -8.61 -4.57
N ASN A 347 14.72 -9.47 -5.56
CA ASN A 347 15.23 -9.28 -6.92
C ASN A 347 14.21 -8.53 -7.78
N TRP A 348 14.13 -7.21 -7.63
CA TRP A 348 13.20 -6.37 -8.40
C TRP A 348 13.41 -6.48 -9.90
N ALA A 349 14.66 -6.65 -10.36
CA ALA A 349 14.94 -6.84 -11.78
C ALA A 349 14.19 -8.06 -12.34
N ASP A 350 14.22 -9.17 -11.62
CA ASP A 350 13.51 -10.39 -12.03
C ASP A 350 12.00 -10.26 -11.84
N LEU A 351 11.52 -9.75 -10.69
CA LEU A 351 10.08 -9.58 -10.42
C LEU A 351 9.39 -8.65 -11.44
N LEU A 352 10.11 -7.67 -11.98
CA LEU A 352 9.58 -6.66 -12.90
C LEU A 352 9.92 -6.90 -14.37
N ARG A 353 10.65 -7.97 -14.71
CA ARG A 353 11.21 -8.20 -16.06
C ARG A 353 10.18 -8.14 -17.19
N ASP A 354 8.94 -8.54 -16.90
CA ASP A 354 7.85 -8.63 -17.88
C ASP A 354 6.93 -7.40 -17.83
N THR A 355 7.33 -6.32 -17.14
CA THR A 355 6.48 -5.16 -16.85
C THR A 355 7.04 -3.86 -17.42
N ALA A 356 6.16 -2.89 -17.66
CA ALA A 356 6.54 -1.55 -18.10
C ALA A 356 7.35 -0.76 -17.03
N TRP A 357 7.45 -1.26 -15.80
CA TRP A 357 8.18 -0.62 -14.70
C TRP A 357 9.70 -0.72 -14.84
N ASN A 358 10.21 -1.69 -15.59
CA ASN A 358 11.66 -1.91 -15.78
C ASN A 358 12.02 -2.04 -17.28
N GLY A 359 11.29 -1.34 -18.14
CA GLY A 359 11.52 -1.36 -19.59
C GLY A 359 11.33 -2.72 -20.26
N GLY A 360 10.59 -3.64 -19.63
CA GLY A 360 10.31 -4.97 -20.14
C GLY A 360 9.50 -4.98 -21.43
N LEU A 361 9.72 -6.01 -22.26
CA LEU A 361 9.07 -6.23 -23.56
C LEU A 361 7.55 -6.43 -23.41
N VAL A 362 6.79 -5.38 -23.68
CA VAL A 362 5.52 -5.50 -24.40
C VAL A 362 5.47 -4.37 -25.45
N PRO A 363 5.24 -4.69 -26.74
CA PRO A 363 4.88 -3.74 -27.80
C PRO A 363 3.65 -2.89 -27.49
#